data_AF-A0A5K1A785-F1
#
_entry.id   AF-A0A5K1A785-F1
#
_cell.length_a   1.000
_cell.length_b   1.000
_cell.length_c   1.000
_cell.angle_alpha   90.00
_cell.angle_beta   90.00
_cell.angle_gamma   90.00
#
_symmetry.space_group_name_H-M   'P 1'
#
loop_
_entity.id
_entity.type
_entity.pdbx_description
1 polymer ?
#
loop_
_entity_poly.entity_id
_entity_poly.type
_entity_poly.pdbx_seq_one_letter_code
_entity_poly.pdbx_strand_id
1 'polypeptide(L)' 'VADTRKGACIAAENVNVCYDTENLEPPVLSIEEAVSKSSFYQNPSFYHPEKFGNFSDGMSLADHKIHSAE' A
#
# COMPACT_ATOMS: atom_id res chain seq x y z
N VAL A 1 -22.50 -14.91 -18.10
CA VAL A 1 -23.58 -14.15 -17.41
C VAL A 1 -24.73 -15.12 -17.20
N ALA A 2 -25.42 -15.06 -16.06
CA ALA A 2 -26.54 -15.95 -15.75
C ALA A 2 -27.74 -15.14 -15.26
N ASP A 3 -28.94 -15.67 -15.47
CA ASP A 3 -30.20 -14.95 -15.23
C ASP A 3 -30.52 -14.72 -13.75
N THR A 4 -29.88 -15.50 -12.87
CA THR A 4 -30.04 -15.35 -11.41
C THR A 4 -28.68 -15.26 -10.74
N ARG A 5 -28.62 -14.51 -9.63
CA ARG A 5 -27.43 -14.46 -8.76
C ARG A 5 -26.97 -15.86 -8.36
N LYS A 6 -27.92 -16.76 -8.03
CA LYS A 6 -27.62 -18.14 -7.65
C LYS A 6 -26.92 -18.91 -8.78
N GLY A 7 -27.45 -18.81 -10.00
CA GLY A 7 -26.83 -19.42 -11.19
C GLY A 7 -25.44 -18.86 -11.47
N ALA A 8 -25.24 -17.55 -11.30
CA ALA A 8 -23.94 -16.91 -11.48
C ALA A 8 -22.90 -17.37 -10.44
N CYS A 9 -23.28 -17.48 -9.16
CA CYS A 9 -22.39 -17.97 -8.11
C CYS A 9 -21.95 -19.40 -8.38
N ILE A 10 -22.89 -20.31 -8.70
CA ILE A 10 -22.56 -21.70 -9.02
C ILE A 10 -21.61 -21.76 -10.21
N ALA A 11 -21.90 -21.02 -11.29
CA ALA A 11 -21.02 -21.02 -12.45
C ALA A 11 -19.61 -20.46 -12.13
N ALA A 12 -19.51 -19.43 -11.30
CA ALA A 12 -18.24 -18.82 -10.91
C ALA A 12 -17.41 -19.73 -9.96
N GLU A 13 -18.05 -20.42 -9.02
CA GLU A 13 -17.38 -21.34 -8.08
C GLU A 13 -16.81 -22.58 -8.77
N ASN A 14 -17.41 -22.99 -9.90
CA ASN A 14 -17.02 -24.20 -10.63
C ASN A 14 -15.99 -23.94 -11.74
N VAL A 15 -15.55 -22.69 -11.94
CA VAL A 15 -14.53 -22.38 -12.95
C VAL A 15 -13.15 -22.73 -12.40
N ASN A 16 -12.35 -23.45 -13.19
CA ASN A 16 -10.96 -23.73 -12.84
C ASN A 16 -10.05 -22.66 -13.46
N VAL A 17 -9.18 -22.07 -12.65
CA VAL A 17 -8.20 -21.07 -13.10
C VAL A 17 -6.81 -21.49 -12.66
N CYS A 18 -5.92 -21.68 -13.64
CA CYS A 18 -4.52 -21.99 -13.40
C CYS A 18 -3.69 -20.72 -13.59
N TYR A 19 -2.93 -20.33 -12.57
CA TYR A 19 -1.98 -19.23 -12.61
C TYR A 19 -0.55 -19.77 -12.56
N ASP A 20 0.36 -19.19 -13.32
CA ASP A 20 1.80 -19.40 -13.15
C ASP A 20 2.35 -18.33 -12.19
N THR A 21 3.08 -18.78 -11.18
CA THR A 21 3.71 -17.92 -10.18
C THR A 21 5.21 -18.16 -10.05
N GLU A 22 5.82 -19.01 -10.88
CA GLU A 22 7.21 -19.45 -10.70
C GLU A 22 8.23 -18.32 -10.88
N ASN A 23 7.93 -17.34 -11.74
CA ASN A 23 8.83 -16.24 -12.08
C ASN A 23 8.39 -14.88 -11.52
N LEU A 24 7.45 -14.87 -10.57
CA LEU A 24 6.97 -13.65 -9.93
C LEU A 24 7.74 -13.38 -8.64
N GLU A 25 8.00 -12.10 -8.36
CA GLU A 25 8.44 -11.71 -7.02
C GLU A 25 7.33 -12.00 -5.98
N PRO A 26 7.69 -12.27 -4.71
CA PRO A 26 6.70 -12.43 -3.65
C PRO A 26 5.78 -11.21 -3.55
N PRO A 27 4.47 -11.42 -3.33
CA PRO A 27 3.51 -10.32 -3.23
C PRO A 27 3.83 -9.45 -2.02
N VAL A 28 3.67 -8.14 -2.19
CA VAL A 28 3.83 -7.17 -1.11
C VAL A 28 2.57 -7.15 -0.26
N LEU A 29 2.67 -7.57 1.01
CA LEU A 29 1.52 -7.72 1.89
C LEU A 29 1.53 -6.77 3.11
N SER A 30 2.65 -6.09 3.36
CA SER A 30 2.78 -5.10 4.45
C SER A 30 3.28 -3.74 3.96
N ILE A 31 3.07 -2.71 4.78
CA ILE A 31 3.53 -1.35 4.47
C ILE A 31 5.05 -1.29 4.50
N GLU A 32 5.67 -1.96 5.47
CA GLU A 32 7.12 -2.04 5.64
C GLU A 32 7.77 -2.69 4.41
N GLU A 33 7.16 -3.77 3.91
CA GLU A 33 7.61 -4.43 2.69
C GLU A 33 7.49 -3.51 1.48
N ALA A 34 6.36 -2.79 1.34
CA ALA A 34 6.17 -1.83 0.26
C ALA A 34 7.23 -0.72 0.29
N VAL A 35 7.54 -0.20 1.47
CA VAL A 35 8.58 0.84 1.66
C VAL A 35 9.95 0.30 1.29
N SER A 36 10.32 -0.89 1.77
CA SER A 36 11.64 -1.50 1.49
C SER A 36 11.87 -1.77 0.01
N LYS A 37 10.82 -2.18 -0.72
CA LYS A 37 10.86 -2.44 -2.16
C LYS A 37 10.63 -1.18 -3.02
N SER A 38 10.45 -0.01 -2.40
CA SER A 38 10.05 1.22 -3.09
C SER A 38 8.80 1.05 -3.97
N SER A 39 7.87 0.21 -3.52
CA SER A 39 6.62 -0.11 -4.22
C SER A 39 5.56 0.94 -3.90
N PHE A 40 5.68 2.10 -4.54
CA PHE A 40 4.78 3.24 -4.33
C PHE A 40 3.99 3.55 -5.59
N TYR A 41 2.76 4.03 -5.42
CA TYR A 41 2.06 4.73 -6.48
C TYR A 41 2.77 6.06 -6.76
N GLN A 42 2.83 6.46 -8.03
CA GLN A 42 3.30 7.79 -8.37
C GLN A 42 2.34 8.82 -7.76
N ASN A 43 2.83 9.55 -6.76
CA ASN A 43 1.99 10.47 -6.01
C ASN A 43 1.70 11.73 -6.85
N PRO A 44 0.43 12.06 -7.12
CA PRO A 44 0.10 13.34 -7.72
C PRO A 44 0.64 14.49 -6.86
N SER A 45 1.22 15.50 -7.50
CA SER A 45 1.95 16.59 -6.84
C SER A 45 1.12 17.38 -5.82
N PHE A 46 -0.21 17.33 -5.90
CA PHE A 46 -1.11 18.00 -4.96
C PHE A 46 -1.29 17.29 -3.61
N TYR A 47 -0.84 16.03 -3.48
CA TYR A 47 -0.80 15.34 -2.19
C TYR A 47 0.47 15.65 -1.38
N HIS A 48 1.42 16.40 -1.93
CA HIS A 48 2.59 16.82 -1.18
C HIS A 48 2.20 17.96 -0.24
N PRO A 49 2.34 17.78 1.09
CA PRO A 49 2.05 18.86 2.01
C PRO A 49 3.04 20.01 1.77
N GLU A 50 2.53 21.24 1.81
CA GLU A 50 3.38 22.42 1.81
C GLU A 50 4.25 22.41 3.07
N LYS A 51 5.56 22.58 2.89
CA LYS A 51 6.52 22.63 3.98
C LYS A 51 6.60 24.06 4.52
N PHE A 52 6.26 24.25 5.78
CA PHE A 52 6.35 25.54 6.46
C PHE A 52 7.43 25.51 7.55
N GLY A 53 8.27 26.54 7.56
CA GLY A 53 9.34 26.71 8.56
C GLY A 53 10.50 25.73 8.41
N ASN A 54 11.43 25.78 9.38
CA ASN A 54 12.56 24.86 9.46
C ASN A 54 12.35 23.82 10.56
N PHE A 55 11.96 22.61 10.15
CA PHE A 55 11.77 21.48 11.07
C PHE A 55 13.04 21.13 11.86
N SER A 56 14.22 21.20 11.23
CA SER A 56 15.49 20.86 11.91
C SER A 56 15.80 21.83 13.03
N ASP A 57 15.62 23.14 12.79
CA ASP A 57 15.88 24.18 13.79
C ASP A 57 14.90 24.05 14.96
N GLY A 58 13.60 23.93 14.66
CA GLY A 58 12.56 23.74 15.68
C GLY A 58 12.77 22.47 16.50
N MET A 59 13.11 21.35 15.84
CA MET A 59 13.42 20.10 16.53
C MET A 59 14.70 20.21 17.37
N SER A 60 15.69 21.01 16.97
CA SER A 60 16.92 21.20 17.75
C SER A 60 16.69 21.97 19.05
N LEU A 61 15.82 22.99 18.99
CA LEU A 61 15.49 23.92 20.08
C LEU A 61 14.42 23.38 21.03
N ALA A 62 13.71 22.32 20.66
CA ALA A 62 12.66 21.75 21.50
C ALA A 62 13.23 21.13 22.79
N ASP A 63 12.69 21.54 23.94
CA ASP A 63 13.05 21.04 25.27
C ASP A 63 12.71 19.56 25.46
N HIS A 64 11.63 19.11 24.80
CA HIS A 64 11.16 17.73 24.83
C HIS A 64 10.92 17.22 23.41
N LYS A 65 11.47 16.05 23.11
CA LYS A 65 11.35 15.40 21.80
C LYS A 65 10.76 14.02 22.03
N ILE A 66 9.61 13.76 21.41
CA ILE A 66 9.02 12.44 21.37
C ILE A 66 9.44 11.82 20.04
N HIS A 67 10.52 11.06 20.09
CA HIS A 67 10.80 10.11 19.02
C HIS A 67 9.78 8.99 19.23
N SER A 68 8.88 8.79 18.26
CA SER A 68 7.78 7.82 18.39
C SER A 68 8.30 6.50 18.98
N ALA A 69 7.58 5.96 19.96
CA ALA A 69 7.68 4.53 20.24
C ALA A 69 7.12 3.82 19.01
N GLU A 70 7.87 2.86 18.50
CA GLU A 70 7.37 1.88 17.56
C GLU A 70 6.14 1.16 18.13
#